data_AF-A0A9J6B0K0-F1
#
_entry.id   AF-A0A9J6B0K0-F1
#
_cell.length_a   1.000
_cell.length_b   1.000
_cell.length_c   1.000
_cell.angle_alpha   90.00
_cell.angle_beta   90.00
_cell.angle_gamma   90.00
#
_symmetry.space_group_name_H-M   'P 1'
#
loop_
_entity.id
_entity.type
_entity.pdbx_description
1 polymer ?
#
loop_
_entity_poly.entity_id
_entity_poly.type
_entity_poly.pdbx_seq_one_letter_code
_entity_poly.pdbx_strand_id
1 'polypeptide(L)'
;MTSIMTCIFTNQQLCVLVTVNPIIVKGNSKRCKIVVTNEHMERITINLWGGFAESDSPLLEKLRDDQPIIGLCDVRVSINKGTYGISTIHVSSVLINPTFQKTLDLRASYRNSFTNMLGIIYLTSLPELMFKV
;
A
#
# COMPACT_ATOMS: atom_id res chain seq x y z
N MET A 1 -8.62 -28.36 9.30
CA MET A 1 -8.19 -27.21 10.12
C MET A 1 -7.20 -26.39 9.30
N THR A 2 -7.57 -25.21 8.82
CA THR A 2 -6.60 -24.30 8.18
C THR A 2 -5.82 -23.58 9.28
N SER A 3 -4.57 -23.98 9.49
CA SER A 3 -3.65 -23.26 10.38
C SER A 3 -3.43 -21.85 9.83
N ILE A 4 -3.91 -20.84 10.55
CA ILE A 4 -3.56 -19.44 10.29
C ILE A 4 -2.31 -19.16 11.12
N MET A 5 -1.13 -19.25 10.50
CA MET A 5 0.09 -18.82 11.16
C MET A 5 0.02 -17.30 11.35
N THR A 6 -0.02 -16.88 12.60
CA THR A 6 -0.09 -15.48 13.00
C THR A 6 1.20 -15.14 13.71
N CYS A 7 1.97 -14.22 13.15
CA CYS A 7 3.16 -13.69 13.78
C CYS A 7 2.94 -12.19 14.00
N ILE A 8 3.09 -11.75 15.25
CA ILE A 8 3.21 -10.33 15.59
C ILE A 8 4.70 -10.03 15.42
N PHE A 9 5.04 -9.32 14.35
CA PHE A 9 6.40 -8.82 14.18
C PHE A 9 6.41 -7.35 14.58
N THR A 10 7.49 -6.90 15.20
CA THR A 10 7.83 -5.46 15.36
C THR A 10 8.25 -4.87 14.00
N ASN A 11 7.53 -5.19 12.94
CA ASN A 11 7.89 -4.84 11.57
C ASN A 11 7.36 -3.45 11.26
N GLN A 12 8.29 -2.56 10.91
CA GLN A 12 8.00 -1.28 10.31
C GLN A 12 7.91 -1.46 8.80
N GLN A 13 6.75 -1.16 8.22
CA GLN A 13 6.52 -1.27 6.79
C GLN A 13 6.27 0.10 6.18
N LEU A 14 6.95 0.42 5.08
CA LEU A 14 6.68 1.59 4.26
C LEU A 14 6.14 1.16 2.91
N CYS A 15 5.04 1.77 2.51
CA CYS A 15 4.37 1.46 1.25
C CYS A 15 3.77 2.71 0.63
N VAL A 16 3.57 2.70 -0.69
CA VAL A 16 2.80 3.72 -1.40
C VAL A 16 1.35 3.27 -1.51
N LEU A 17 0.40 4.17 -1.23
CA LEU A 17 -1.03 3.88 -1.39
C LEU A 17 -1.41 3.74 -2.87
N VAL A 18 -2.20 2.71 -3.17
CA VAL A 18 -2.76 2.49 -4.52
C VAL A 18 -4.28 2.63 -4.52
N THR A 19 -4.95 2.02 -3.54
CA THR A 19 -6.43 2.03 -3.49
C THR A 19 -6.92 1.91 -2.06
N VAL A 20 -8.03 2.59 -1.76
CA VAL A 20 -8.79 2.42 -0.52
C VAL A 20 -10.14 1.80 -0.88
N ASN A 21 -10.50 0.72 -0.21
CA ASN A 21 -11.82 0.11 -0.39
C ASN A 21 -12.83 0.74 0.57
N PRO A 22 -14.14 0.67 0.26
CA PRO A 22 -15.19 1.10 1.18
C PRO A 22 -15.08 0.41 2.54
N ILE A 23 -15.45 1.14 3.60
CA ILE A 23 -15.51 0.61 4.96
C ILE A 23 -16.60 -0.46 5.03
N ILE A 24 -16.23 -1.63 5.57
CA ILE A 24 -17.13 -2.74 5.85
C ILE A 24 -17.44 -2.74 7.34
N VAL A 25 -18.73 -2.70 7.69
CA VAL A 25 -19.21 -2.77 9.08
C VAL A 25 -19.86 -4.12 9.31
N LYS A 26 -19.42 -4.84 10.35
CA LYS A 26 -20.01 -6.13 10.78
C LYS A 26 -20.18 -6.13 12.30
N GLY A 27 -21.41 -5.94 12.76
CA GLY A 27 -21.68 -5.70 14.18
C GLY A 27 -20.93 -4.46 14.67
N ASN A 28 -20.21 -4.58 15.79
CA ASN A 28 -19.38 -3.49 16.32
C ASN A 28 -18.00 -3.39 15.64
N SER A 29 -17.69 -4.28 14.70
CA SER A 29 -16.40 -4.29 14.03
C SER A 29 -16.44 -3.50 12.72
N LYS A 30 -15.53 -2.53 12.59
CA LYS A 30 -15.33 -1.75 11.36
C LYS A 30 -13.98 -2.08 10.76
N ARG A 31 -13.97 -2.30 9.44
CA ARG A 31 -12.76 -2.66 8.70
C ARG A 31 -12.72 -1.91 7.38
N CYS A 32 -11.58 -1.30 7.08
CA CYS A 32 -11.26 -0.83 5.74
C CYS A 32 -10.11 -1.67 5.17
N LYS A 33 -10.20 -2.03 3.89
CA LYS A 33 -9.09 -2.67 3.18
C LYS A 33 -8.41 -1.62 2.32
N ILE A 34 -7.09 -1.50 2.44
CA ILE A 34 -6.28 -0.70 1.53
C ILE A 34 -5.34 -1.63 0.74
N VAL A 35 -5.08 -1.22 -0.50
CA VAL A 35 -4.07 -1.83 -1.36
C VAL A 35 -2.92 -0.85 -1.47
N VAL A 36 -1.73 -1.34 -1.15
CA VAL A 36 -0.50 -0.57 -1.20
C VAL A 36 0.53 -1.32 -2.02
N THR A 37 1.61 -0.66 -2.35
CA THR A 37 2.77 -1.26 -3.01
C THR A 37 4.04 -0.99 -2.21
N ASN A 38 4.89 -2.01 -2.08
CA ASN A 38 6.18 -1.88 -1.41
C ASN A 38 7.26 -1.35 -2.38
N GLU A 39 8.51 -1.31 -1.90
CA GLU A 39 9.68 -0.90 -2.69
C GLU A 39 9.99 -1.80 -3.89
N HIS A 40 9.48 -3.04 -3.88
CA HIS A 40 9.63 -4.02 -4.96
C HIS A 40 8.44 -4.02 -5.93
N MET A 41 7.55 -3.01 -5.85
CA MET A 41 6.34 -2.90 -6.68
C MET A 41 5.33 -4.05 -6.46
N GLU A 42 5.45 -4.78 -5.34
CA GLU A 42 4.53 -5.86 -4.99
C GLU A 42 3.30 -5.28 -4.29
N ARG A 43 2.12 -5.72 -4.73
CA ARG A 43 0.85 -5.28 -4.15
C ARG A 43 0.55 -6.04 -2.87
N ILE A 44 0.39 -5.29 -1.78
CA ILE A 44 0.08 -5.81 -0.46
C ILE A 44 -1.29 -5.32 -0.04
N THR A 45 -2.07 -6.21 0.56
CA THR A 45 -3.34 -5.87 1.21
C THR A 45 -3.13 -5.61 2.69
N ILE A 46 -3.56 -4.45 3.16
CA ILE A 46 -3.62 -4.10 4.59
C ILE A 46 -5.07 -3.94 5.01
N ASN A 47 -5.43 -4.53 6.15
CA ASN A 47 -6.71 -4.31 6.80
C ASN A 47 -6.54 -3.31 7.94
N LEU A 48 -7.15 -2.14 7.79
CA LEU A 48 -7.33 -1.17 8.86
C LEU A 48 -8.56 -1.59 9.68
N TRP A 49 -8.44 -1.57 11.00
CA TRP A 49 -9.50 -2.00 11.92
C TRP A 49 -9.86 -0.90 12.92
N GLY A 50 -11.12 -0.87 13.34
CA GLY A 50 -11.59 0.02 14.40
C GLY A 50 -11.37 1.50 14.06
N GLY A 51 -10.74 2.24 14.97
CA GLY A 51 -10.48 3.68 14.79
C GLY A 51 -9.74 4.01 13.50
N PHE A 52 -8.70 3.25 13.12
CA PHE A 52 -7.96 3.47 11.87
C PHE A 52 -8.85 3.36 10.62
N ALA A 53 -9.84 2.45 10.64
CA ALA A 53 -10.76 2.31 9.52
C ALA A 53 -11.69 3.53 9.39
N GLU A 54 -11.98 4.23 10.49
CA GLU A 54 -12.86 5.39 10.51
C GLU A 54 -12.12 6.70 10.27
N SER A 55 -10.96 6.88 10.91
CA SER A 55 -10.18 8.11 10.85
C SER A 55 -9.32 8.19 9.59
N ASP A 56 -8.58 7.11 9.30
CA ASP A 56 -7.50 7.17 8.32
C ASP A 56 -8.03 6.83 6.93
N SER A 57 -9.02 5.94 6.82
CA SER A 57 -9.59 5.57 5.51
C SER A 57 -10.12 6.77 4.73
N PRO A 58 -10.92 7.70 5.29
CA PRO A 58 -11.40 8.86 4.53
C PRO A 58 -10.28 9.83 4.17
N LEU A 59 -9.26 9.96 5.02
CA LEU A 59 -8.09 10.79 4.75
C LEU A 59 -7.24 10.21 3.61
N LEU A 60 -6.99 8.89 3.65
CA LEU A 60 -6.26 8.18 2.61
C LEU A 60 -6.99 8.23 1.27
N GLU A 61 -8.32 8.16 1.26
CA GLU A 61 -9.09 8.26 0.01
C GLU A 61 -8.98 9.66 -0.61
N LYS A 62 -8.98 10.72 0.21
CA LYS A 62 -8.76 12.10 -0.27
C LYS A 62 -7.36 12.30 -0.84
N LEU A 63 -6.37 11.65 -0.24
CA LEU A 63 -4.97 11.76 -0.64
C LEU A 63 -4.60 10.76 -1.73
N ARG A 64 -5.48 9.86 -2.15
CA ARG A 64 -5.16 8.73 -3.02
C ARG A 64 -4.38 9.15 -4.27
N ASP A 65 -4.82 10.22 -4.91
CA ASP A 65 -4.25 10.70 -6.18
C ASP A 65 -2.85 11.33 -5.98
N ASP A 66 -2.52 11.78 -4.75
CA ASP A 66 -1.18 12.26 -4.36
C ASP A 66 -0.20 11.11 -4.06
N GLN A 67 -0.67 9.86 -4.11
CA GLN A 67 0.12 8.66 -3.85
C GLN A 67 0.88 8.72 -2.50
N PRO A 68 0.16 8.85 -1.37
CA PRO A 68 0.78 9.06 -0.07
C PRO A 68 1.60 7.84 0.33
N ILE A 69 2.70 8.10 1.02
CA ILE A 69 3.50 7.05 1.64
C ILE A 69 2.91 6.76 3.01
N ILE A 70 2.61 5.49 3.25
CA ILE A 70 2.06 4.98 4.49
C ILE A 70 3.16 4.22 5.22
N GLY A 71 3.45 4.65 6.44
CA GLY A 71 4.24 3.92 7.41
C GLY A 71 3.34 3.13 8.36
N LEU A 72 3.63 1.86 8.58
CA LEU A 72 2.93 1.00 9.52
C LEU A 72 3.89 0.46 10.55
N CYS A 73 3.53 0.58 11.83
CA CYS A 73 4.25 -0.01 12.95
C CYS A 73 3.34 -0.95 13.74
N ASP A 74 3.95 -1.94 14.39
CA ASP A 74 3.28 -2.89 15.29
C ASP A 74 2.04 -3.53 14.68
N VAL A 75 2.20 -4.08 13.48
CA VAL A 75 1.13 -4.72 12.72
C VAL A 75 1.15 -6.24 12.84
N ARG A 76 -0.02 -6.85 12.71
CA ARG A 76 -0.15 -8.30 12.62
C ARG A 76 0.03 -8.74 11.18
N VAL A 77 0.93 -9.69 10.98
CA VAL A 77 1.09 -10.39 9.71
C VAL A 77 0.38 -11.74 9.80
N SER A 78 -0.40 -12.05 8.77
CA SER A 78 -1.14 -13.30 8.68
C SER A 78 -1.05 -13.88 7.27
N ILE A 79 -0.96 -15.20 7.19
CA ILE A 79 -1.06 -15.94 5.93
C ILE A 79 -2.39 -16.69 5.96
N ASN A 80 -3.30 -16.35 5.06
CA ASN A 80 -4.59 -17.03 4.93
C ASN A 80 -4.70 -17.66 3.54
N LYS A 81 -4.79 -18.99 3.49
CA LYS A 81 -4.83 -19.76 2.23
C LYS A 81 -3.71 -19.41 1.24
N GLY A 82 -2.50 -19.15 1.75
CA GLY A 82 -1.34 -18.75 0.95
C GLY A 82 -1.29 -17.27 0.59
N THR A 83 -2.32 -16.48 0.91
CA THR A 83 -2.30 -15.02 0.71
C THR A 83 -1.73 -14.32 1.94
N TYR A 84 -0.68 -13.54 1.72
CA TYR A 84 -0.09 -12.65 2.71
C TYR A 84 -1.00 -11.44 2.97
N GLY A 85 -1.27 -11.14 4.23
CA GLY A 85 -2.09 -10.00 4.63
C GLY A 85 -1.59 -9.36 5.91
N ILE A 86 -1.60 -8.02 5.91
CA ILE A 86 -1.25 -7.21 7.07
C ILE A 86 -2.54 -6.70 7.70
N SER A 87 -2.59 -6.60 9.03
CA SER A 87 -3.71 -6.01 9.76
C SER A 87 -3.21 -5.13 10.89
N THR A 88 -3.84 -3.96 11.05
CA THR A 88 -3.65 -3.15 12.25
C THR A 88 -4.24 -3.86 13.46
N ILE A 89 -3.60 -3.69 14.60
CA ILE A 89 -4.04 -4.10 15.94
C ILE A 89 -4.13 -2.86 16.83
N HIS A 90 -4.61 -3.02 18.06
CA HIS A 90 -4.84 -1.89 18.97
C HIS A 90 -3.57 -1.05 19.24
N VAL A 91 -2.39 -1.66 19.20
CA VAL A 91 -1.10 -0.98 19.42
C VAL A 91 -0.44 -0.50 18.13
N SER A 92 -1.05 -0.74 16.96
CA SER A 92 -0.48 -0.31 15.70
C SER A 92 -0.39 1.20 15.61
N SER A 93 0.56 1.69 14.81
CA SER A 93 0.62 3.10 14.42
C SER A 93 0.62 3.22 12.90
N VAL A 94 -0.15 4.18 12.39
CA VAL A 94 -0.23 4.52 10.97
C VAL A 94 0.32 5.93 10.79
N LEU A 95 1.35 6.06 9.96
CA LEU A 95 1.97 7.33 9.61
C LEU A 95 1.63 7.65 8.16
N ILE A 96 1.14 8.85 7.89
CA ILE A 96 0.82 9.31 6.54
C ILE A 96 1.85 10.37 6.15
N ASN A 97 2.55 10.14 5.05
CA ASN A 97 3.65 10.98 4.54
C ASN A 97 4.70 11.35 5.60
N PRO A 98 5.30 10.38 6.30
CA PRO A 98 6.36 10.68 7.23
C PRO A 98 7.60 11.25 6.51
N THR A 99 8.34 12.15 7.15
CA THR A 99 9.37 13.00 6.48
C THR A 99 10.82 12.52 6.65
N PHE A 100 11.05 11.25 6.98
CA PHE A 100 12.41 10.72 7.16
C PHE A 100 13.01 10.17 5.84
N GLN A 101 14.34 10.02 5.81
CA GLN A 101 15.11 9.74 4.57
C GLN A 101 14.59 8.55 3.78
N LYS A 102 14.33 7.40 4.44
CA LYS A 102 13.82 6.19 3.77
C LYS A 102 12.48 6.41 3.05
N THR A 103 11.63 7.32 3.52
CA THR A 103 10.39 7.69 2.83
C THR A 103 10.66 8.51 1.57
N LEU A 104 11.65 9.40 1.61
CA LEU A 104 12.08 10.17 0.44
C LEU A 104 12.67 9.24 -0.64
N ASP A 105 13.48 8.27 -0.22
CA ASP A 105 14.10 7.29 -1.12
C ASP A 105 13.05 6.40 -1.80
N LEU A 106 12.07 5.91 -1.03
CA LEU A 106 10.94 5.15 -1.57
C LEU A 106 10.13 5.98 -2.58
N ARG A 107 9.88 7.26 -2.26
CA ARG A 107 9.17 8.18 -3.18
C ARG A 107 9.91 8.35 -4.50
N ALA A 108 11.22 8.54 -4.45
CA ALA A 108 12.06 8.68 -5.63
C ALA A 108 12.07 7.39 -6.48
N SER A 109 12.25 6.24 -5.83
CA SER A 109 12.23 4.92 -6.48
C SER A 109 10.90 4.63 -7.19
N TYR A 110 9.79 4.90 -6.49
CA TYR A 110 8.45 4.71 -7.04
C TYR A 110 8.21 5.59 -8.27
N ARG A 111 8.53 6.89 -8.20
CA ARG A 111 8.42 7.81 -9.34
C ARG A 111 9.25 7.37 -10.54
N ASN A 112 10.50 6.98 -10.31
CA ASN A 112 11.39 6.52 -11.38
C ASN A 112 10.85 5.26 -12.07
N SER A 113 10.28 4.34 -11.31
CA SER A 113 9.68 3.10 -11.84
C SER A 113 8.47 3.40 -12.75
N PHE A 114 7.64 4.39 -12.39
CA PHE A 114 6.56 4.86 -13.25
C PHE A 114 7.06 5.57 -14.51
N THR A 115 8.08 6.42 -14.39
CA THR A 115 8.69 7.10 -15.56
C THR A 115 9.31 6.11 -16.53
N ASN A 116 10.00 5.07 -16.04
CA ASN A 116 10.56 4.02 -16.89
C ASN A 116 9.47 3.20 -17.58
N MET A 117 8.37 2.90 -16.90
CA MET A 117 7.21 2.24 -17.51
C MET A 117 6.58 3.10 -18.61
N LEU A 118 6.35 4.38 -18.35
CA LEU A 118 5.84 5.31 -19.37
C LEU A 118 6.81 5.47 -20.53
N GLY A 119 8.12 5.54 -20.28
CA GLY A 119 9.15 5.58 -21.33
C GLY A 119 9.12 4.34 -22.23
N ILE A 120 8.95 3.16 -21.65
CA ILE A 120 8.78 1.91 -22.41
C ILE A 120 7.47 1.93 -23.21
N ILE A 121 6.37 2.41 -22.64
CA ILE A 121 5.09 2.54 -23.36
C ILE A 121 5.24 3.51 -24.54
N TYR A 122 5.87 4.67 -24.34
CA TYR A 122 6.14 5.62 -25.43
C TYR A 122 7.03 5.00 -26.53
N LEU A 123 8.10 4.29 -26.16
CA LEU A 123 8.98 3.61 -27.12
C LEU A 123 8.30 2.47 -27.88
N THR A 124 7.38 1.74 -27.22
CA THR A 124 6.61 0.64 -27.85
C THR A 124 5.38 1.13 -28.63
N SER A 125 4.89 2.34 -28.37
CA SER A 125 3.84 3.03 -29.14
C SER A 125 4.36 3.81 -30.36
N LEU A 126 5.68 3.74 -30.62
CA LEU A 126 6.36 4.36 -31.75
C LEU A 126 6.67 3.41 -32.94
N PRO A 127 5.83 2.41 -33.35
CA PRO A 127 6.24 1.51 -34.42
C PRO A 127 6.04 2.03 -35.85
N GLU A 128 5.66 3.30 -36.12
CA GLU A 128 5.38 3.73 -37.52
C GLU A 128 6.03 5.04 -38.01
N LEU A 129 6.92 5.70 -37.27
CA LEU A 129 7.54 6.96 -37.72
C LEU A 129 9.06 6.90 -38.00
N MET A 130 9.68 5.71 -37.96
CA MET A 130 11.12 5.55 -38.19
C MET A 130 11.52 4.70 -39.42
N PHE A 131 10.63 4.52 -40.40
CA PHE A 131 11.00 4.02 -41.73
C PHE A 131 10.47 4.93 -42.84
N LYS A 132 11.09 6.10 -42.98
CA LYS A 132 11.10 6.87 -44.23
C LYS A 132 12.44 7.59 -44.33
N VAL A 133 13.42 6.87 -44.89
CA VAL A 133 14.59 7.45 -45.57
C VAL A 133 14.43 7.11 -47.04
#